data_AF-A0A0G4F5N3-F1
#
_entry.id   AF-A0A0G4F5N3-F1
#
_cell.length_a   1.000
_cell.length_b   1.000
_cell.length_c   1.000
_cell.angle_alpha   90.00
_cell.angle_beta   90.00
_cell.angle_gamma   90.00
#
_symmetry.space_group_name_H-M   'P 1'
#
loop_
_entity.id
_entity.type
_entity.pdbx_description
1 polymer ?
#
loop_
_entity_poly.entity_id
_entity_poly.type
_entity_poly.pdbx_seq_one_letter_code
_entity_poly.pdbx_strand_id
1 'polypeptide(L)'
;MTAISISWVRALVAVLVSVPLSAAFRISYIDAAGMRPSTSNLRRSGGGHISVLRAGGVTLPHDMIDPYAPLKSDDYIALGLACCYLLNDKNKLEEYWVIEPLTAGTLETIDRGVDTSYRRVMALTLGDLFEGDDVNSPTGARLSAVEPMISGEEARFSEALTERVLAAARTFRRRPEAQLLDLGEVADDFNFSTERKRILNQKFEPSFDDNVKQHSSIDVYGRTESESSDEQAELDKQIEELANA
;
A
#
# COMPACT_ATOMS: atom_id res chain seq x y z
N MET A 1 -58.17 17.77 26.73
CA MET A 1 -57.59 16.58 26.05
C MET A 1 -56.22 16.36 26.68
N THR A 2 -56.17 15.68 27.84
CA THR A 2 -55.64 14.29 28.02
C THR A 2 -54.12 14.23 27.78
N ALA A 3 -53.24 14.46 28.76
CA ALA A 3 -52.84 13.65 29.94
C ALA A 3 -52.18 12.29 29.59
N ILE A 4 -50.96 12.04 30.12
CA ILE A 4 -50.33 10.78 30.65
C ILE A 4 -48.85 11.17 30.92
N SER A 5 -48.36 11.40 32.15
CA SER A 5 -48.21 10.58 33.38
C SER A 5 -46.90 9.78 33.43
N ILE A 6 -46.09 10.09 34.45
CA ILE A 6 -44.84 9.44 34.86
C ILE A 6 -45.14 8.30 35.85
N SER A 7 -44.25 7.29 35.89
CA SER A 7 -43.98 6.34 36.98
C SER A 7 -44.57 4.92 36.86
N TRP A 8 -44.02 4.01 37.68
CA TRP A 8 -44.17 2.53 37.81
C TRP A 8 -43.06 1.74 37.11
N VAL A 9 -41.90 1.49 37.73
CA VAL A 9 -41.56 0.57 38.86
C VAL A 9 -41.34 -0.89 38.41
N ARG A 10 -40.08 -1.32 38.61
CA ARG A 10 -39.50 -2.66 38.79
C ARG A 10 -40.47 -3.84 39.08
N ALA A 11 -40.19 -5.00 38.47
CA ALA A 11 -40.09 -6.34 39.11
C ALA A 11 -39.97 -7.44 38.02
N LEU A 12 -38.89 -8.25 38.01
CA LEU A 12 -38.76 -9.61 38.59
C LEU A 12 -39.46 -10.67 37.66
N VAL A 13 -38.91 -11.81 37.23
CA VAL A 13 -38.22 -12.92 37.91
C VAL A 13 -37.62 -13.87 36.85
N ALA A 14 -36.55 -14.56 37.24
CA ALA A 14 -35.86 -15.65 36.57
C ALA A 14 -36.73 -16.86 36.18
N VAL A 15 -36.33 -17.59 35.13
CA VAL A 15 -36.43 -19.05 35.11
C VAL A 15 -35.09 -19.60 34.64
N LEU A 16 -34.58 -20.50 35.47
CA LEU A 16 -33.28 -21.14 35.46
C LEU A 16 -33.58 -22.65 35.38
N VAL A 17 -32.56 -23.45 35.00
CA VAL A 17 -32.48 -24.94 35.09
C VAL A 17 -33.05 -25.64 33.84
N SER A 18 -32.35 -26.53 33.09
CA SER A 18 -31.47 -27.62 33.52
C SER A 18 -30.72 -28.28 32.32
N VAL A 19 -29.37 -28.44 32.44
CA VAL A 19 -28.57 -29.71 32.29
C VAL A 19 -28.49 -30.43 30.90
N PRO A 20 -27.40 -31.18 30.51
CA PRO A 20 -26.16 -31.55 31.23
C PRO A 20 -24.79 -31.29 30.54
N LEU A 21 -23.79 -31.39 31.42
CA LEU A 21 -22.35 -31.64 31.25
C LEU A 21 -21.98 -32.92 30.46
N SER A 22 -20.70 -32.94 30.06
CA SER A 22 -19.83 -34.02 29.53
C SER A 22 -19.60 -33.95 28.01
N ALA A 23 -18.38 -33.96 27.46
CA ALA A 23 -17.12 -34.50 27.93
C ALA A 23 -15.88 -33.73 27.43
N ALA A 24 -14.80 -33.89 28.20
CA ALA A 24 -13.43 -33.46 27.98
C ALA A 24 -12.87 -33.75 26.57
N PHE A 25 -12.02 -32.84 26.05
CA PHE A 25 -10.80 -33.26 25.35
C PHE A 25 -9.68 -32.20 25.39
N ARG A 26 -8.64 -32.56 26.16
CA ARG A 26 -7.21 -32.20 26.09
C ARG A 26 -6.77 -30.84 25.53
N ILE A 27 -6.41 -29.96 26.46
CA ILE A 27 -5.31 -29.02 26.31
C ILE A 27 -4.00 -29.82 26.48
N SER A 28 -3.11 -29.79 25.49
CA SER A 28 -1.76 -30.35 25.62
C SER A 28 -0.79 -29.21 25.85
N TYR A 29 -0.34 -29.12 27.09
CA TYR A 29 0.86 -28.40 27.52
C TYR A 29 2.07 -29.20 27.03
N ILE A 30 2.95 -28.60 26.24
CA ILE A 30 4.32 -29.11 26.04
C ILE A 30 5.24 -28.00 26.51
N ASP A 31 5.76 -28.18 27.72
CA ASP A 31 6.98 -27.54 28.16
C ASP A 31 7.96 -28.67 28.48
N ALA A 32 9.07 -28.71 27.75
CA ALA A 32 10.22 -29.54 28.07
C ALA A 32 11.47 -28.87 27.49
N ALA A 33 12.27 -28.40 28.43
CA ALA A 33 13.59 -27.85 28.24
C ALA A 33 14.54 -28.76 27.44
N GLY A 34 15.47 -28.11 26.74
CA GLY A 34 16.83 -28.62 26.55
C GLY A 34 17.17 -29.20 25.18
N MET A 35 17.69 -28.36 24.29
CA MET A 35 19.03 -28.52 23.68
C MET A 35 19.24 -27.40 22.64
N ARG A 36 20.21 -26.51 22.89
CA ARG A 36 20.81 -25.72 21.81
C ARG A 36 21.77 -26.61 21.04
N PRO A 37 21.89 -26.42 19.71
CA PRO A 37 23.22 -26.36 19.12
C PRO A 37 23.46 -24.98 18.51
N SER A 38 24.45 -24.32 19.09
CA SER A 38 25.36 -23.45 18.36
C SER A 38 25.99 -24.27 17.23
N THR A 39 25.99 -23.76 16.00
CA THR A 39 27.20 -23.53 15.19
C THR A 39 26.86 -22.95 13.81
N SER A 40 27.62 -21.89 13.48
CA SER A 40 28.24 -21.59 12.18
C SER A 40 27.37 -21.36 10.93
N ASN A 41 27.39 -20.10 10.48
CA ASN A 41 27.66 -19.67 9.11
C ASN A 41 27.62 -20.77 8.04
N LEU A 42 26.47 -20.93 7.40
CA LEU A 42 26.39 -21.61 6.11
C LEU A 42 26.14 -20.59 5.01
N ARG A 43 27.23 -20.23 4.31
CA ARG A 43 27.20 -19.66 2.96
C ARG A 43 26.28 -20.53 2.10
N ARG A 44 25.14 -19.99 1.64
CA ARG A 44 24.39 -20.58 0.52
C ARG A 44 25.15 -20.29 -0.77
N SER A 45 25.99 -21.23 -1.18
CA SER A 45 26.39 -21.42 -2.57
C SER A 45 25.18 -21.94 -3.37
N GLY A 46 25.07 -21.48 -4.62
CA GLY A 46 23.94 -21.78 -5.50
C GLY A 46 23.67 -23.25 -5.76
N GLY A 47 22.44 -23.52 -6.19
CA GLY A 47 21.96 -24.84 -6.59
C GLY A 47 20.45 -24.91 -6.37
N GLY A 48 19.68 -24.64 -7.44
CA GLY A 48 18.23 -24.58 -7.39
C GLY A 48 17.60 -25.93 -7.01
N HIS A 49 16.59 -25.84 -6.16
CA HIS A 49 15.46 -26.76 -6.14
C HIS A 49 14.27 -25.98 -5.58
N ILE A 50 13.45 -25.43 -6.49
CA ILE A 50 12.15 -24.85 -6.14
C ILE A 50 11.22 -26.04 -5.92
N SER A 51 10.90 -26.35 -4.66
CA SER A 51 9.82 -27.28 -4.33
C SER A 51 8.49 -26.56 -4.52
N VAL A 52 7.96 -26.61 -5.75
CA VAL A 52 6.62 -26.10 -6.06
C VAL A 52 5.59 -27.12 -5.58
N LEU A 53 4.98 -26.89 -4.41
CA LEU A 53 3.68 -27.48 -4.10
C LEU A 53 2.63 -26.65 -4.82
N ARG A 54 2.26 -27.07 -6.03
CA ARG A 54 1.18 -26.44 -6.81
C ARG A 54 -0.08 -27.29 -6.71
N ALA A 55 -1.08 -26.77 -6.00
CA ALA A 55 -2.45 -27.24 -6.17
C ALA A 55 -3.05 -26.61 -7.45
N GLY A 56 -3.25 -27.43 -8.48
CA GLY A 56 -4.38 -27.29 -9.40
C GLY A 56 -4.48 -26.13 -10.41
N GLY A 57 -3.46 -25.28 -10.60
CA GLY A 57 -3.53 -24.18 -11.59
C GLY A 57 -2.82 -24.50 -12.92
N VAL A 58 -3.54 -24.54 -14.04
CA VAL A 58 -2.96 -24.57 -15.39
C VAL A 58 -2.19 -23.26 -15.61
N THR A 59 -0.86 -23.32 -15.73
CA THR A 59 -0.07 -22.17 -16.23
C THR A 59 -0.32 -22.03 -17.71
N LEU A 60 -1.10 -21.04 -18.11
CA LEU A 60 -1.11 -20.61 -19.51
C LEU A 60 0.28 -20.02 -19.83
N PRO A 61 0.80 -20.24 -21.05
CA PRO A 61 2.06 -19.63 -21.43
C PRO A 61 1.89 -18.10 -21.45
N HIS A 62 2.96 -17.38 -21.06
CA HIS A 62 2.92 -15.92 -20.82
C HIS A 62 2.47 -15.11 -22.05
N ASP A 63 2.60 -15.65 -23.25
CA ASP A 63 2.14 -15.09 -24.53
C ASP A 63 0.62 -15.23 -24.78
N MET A 64 -0.09 -16.02 -23.98
CA MET A 64 -1.57 -16.16 -24.04
C MET A 64 -2.32 -15.33 -22.99
N ILE A 65 -1.61 -14.59 -22.12
CA ILE A 65 -2.23 -13.70 -21.14
C ILE A 65 -2.51 -12.36 -21.82
N ASP A 66 -3.76 -12.14 -22.23
CA ASP A 66 -4.20 -10.82 -22.70
C ASP A 66 -4.11 -9.81 -21.53
N PRO A 67 -3.19 -8.82 -21.57
CA PRO A 67 -3.05 -7.84 -20.50
C PRO A 67 -4.21 -6.83 -20.46
N TYR A 68 -5.04 -6.79 -21.50
CA TYR A 68 -6.19 -5.90 -21.62
C TYR A 68 -7.52 -6.58 -21.30
N ALA A 69 -7.54 -7.92 -21.17
CA ALA A 69 -8.73 -8.62 -20.72
C ALA A 69 -9.22 -8.07 -19.37
N PRO A 70 -10.55 -7.97 -19.16
CA PRO A 70 -11.12 -7.57 -17.88
C PRO A 70 -10.57 -8.41 -16.73
N LEU A 71 -10.40 -7.79 -15.58
CA LEU A 71 -10.00 -8.50 -14.37
C LEU A 71 -11.19 -9.29 -13.82
N LYS A 72 -10.88 -10.35 -13.10
CA LYS A 72 -11.83 -11.26 -12.48
C LYS A 72 -11.73 -11.18 -10.96
N SER A 73 -12.77 -11.63 -10.27
CA SER A 73 -12.81 -11.56 -8.80
C SER A 73 -11.73 -12.40 -8.12
N ASP A 74 -11.21 -13.42 -8.78
CA ASP A 74 -10.12 -14.29 -8.30
C ASP A 74 -8.72 -13.73 -8.58
N ASP A 75 -8.60 -12.59 -9.27
CA ASP A 75 -7.28 -12.00 -9.55
C ASP A 75 -6.61 -11.53 -8.25
N TYR A 76 -5.32 -11.86 -8.14
CA TYR A 76 -4.47 -11.58 -7.00
C TYR A 76 -4.14 -10.09 -6.88
N ILE A 77 -4.17 -9.59 -5.65
CA ILE A 77 -3.65 -8.28 -5.27
C ILE A 77 -2.81 -8.37 -4.00
N ALA A 78 -1.82 -7.49 -3.90
CA ALA A 78 -1.09 -7.24 -2.66
C ALA A 78 -1.34 -5.80 -2.22
N LEU A 79 -1.66 -5.62 -0.94
CA LEU A 79 -1.83 -4.32 -0.31
C LEU A 79 -0.76 -4.13 0.76
N GLY A 80 -0.21 -2.94 0.85
CA GLY A 80 0.75 -2.54 1.88
C GLY A 80 0.17 -1.49 2.81
N LEU A 81 0.43 -1.62 4.10
CA LEU A 81 0.19 -0.60 5.11
C LEU A 81 1.43 0.31 5.22
N ALA A 82 1.37 1.48 4.61
CA ALA A 82 2.43 2.47 4.57
C ALA A 82 2.36 3.48 5.72
N CYS A 83 3.50 3.74 6.36
CA CYS A 83 3.67 4.89 7.26
C CYS A 83 4.04 6.12 6.43
N CYS A 84 3.15 7.10 6.39
CA CYS A 84 3.33 8.38 5.71
C CYS A 84 3.20 9.54 6.70
N TYR A 85 3.38 10.76 6.21
CA TYR A 85 3.25 11.96 7.02
C TYR A 85 2.40 13.01 6.32
N LEU A 86 1.65 13.78 7.12
CA LEU A 86 1.00 15.01 6.70
C LEU A 86 1.68 16.19 7.38
N LEU A 87 1.94 17.24 6.61
CA LEU A 87 2.40 18.52 7.13
C LEU A 87 1.19 19.34 7.57
N ASN A 88 1.08 19.65 8.87
CA ASN A 88 0.01 20.47 9.40
C ASN A 88 0.29 21.98 9.24
N ASP A 89 -0.71 22.82 9.55
CA ASP A 89 -0.62 24.30 9.46
C ASP A 89 0.49 24.91 10.35
N LYS A 90 1.02 24.14 11.30
CA LYS A 90 2.11 24.54 12.20
C LYS A 90 3.48 24.05 11.70
N ASN A 91 3.57 23.58 10.46
CA ASN A 91 4.75 22.97 9.85
C ASN A 91 5.31 21.78 10.65
N LYS A 92 4.43 21.03 11.33
CA LYS A 92 4.80 19.79 12.02
C LYS A 92 4.30 18.59 11.21
N LEU A 93 5.10 17.53 11.22
CA LEU A 93 4.76 16.26 10.60
C LEU A 93 3.93 15.43 11.56
N GLU A 94 2.76 14.99 11.10
CA GLU A 94 1.87 14.07 11.79
C GLU A 94 1.86 12.73 11.04
N GLU A 95 1.94 11.63 11.78
CA GLU A 95 1.91 10.28 11.20
C GLU A 95 0.55 9.98 10.57
N TYR A 96 0.59 9.31 9.41
CA TYR A 96 -0.59 9.02 8.63
C TYR A 96 -0.45 7.65 7.96
N TRP A 97 -1.34 6.72 8.30
CA TRP A 97 -1.31 5.35 7.81
C TRP A 97 -2.15 5.19 6.54
N VAL A 98 -1.52 4.65 5.49
CA VAL A 98 -2.16 4.51 4.18
C VAL A 98 -2.13 3.07 3.70
N ILE A 99 -3.27 2.56 3.27
CA ILE A 99 -3.41 1.27 2.61
C ILE A 99 -3.25 1.49 1.12
N GLU A 100 -2.21 0.91 0.53
CA GLU A 100 -1.88 1.10 -0.88
C GLU A 100 -1.75 -0.23 -1.61
N PRO A 101 -2.17 -0.32 -2.88
CA PRO A 101 -1.84 -1.46 -3.71
C PRO A 101 -0.35 -1.47 -4.06
N LEU A 102 0.27 -2.64 -3.94
CA LEU A 102 1.63 -2.91 -4.36
C LEU A 102 1.63 -3.51 -5.75
N THR A 103 2.58 -3.08 -6.59
CA THR A 103 2.83 -3.77 -7.86
C THR A 103 3.72 -4.99 -7.64
N ALA A 104 3.75 -5.91 -8.59
CA ALA A 104 4.69 -7.04 -8.61
C ALA A 104 6.14 -6.59 -8.38
N GLY A 105 6.58 -5.52 -9.07
CA GLY A 105 7.94 -5.00 -8.90
C GLY A 105 8.18 -4.41 -7.52
N THR A 106 7.19 -3.73 -6.93
CA THR A 106 7.29 -3.19 -5.58
C THR A 106 7.43 -4.32 -4.56
N LEU A 107 6.59 -5.35 -4.66
CA LEU A 107 6.59 -6.49 -3.74
C LEU A 107 7.93 -7.24 -3.77
N GLU A 108 8.45 -7.52 -4.96
CA GLU A 108 9.79 -8.13 -5.10
C GLU A 108 10.93 -7.24 -4.60
N THR A 109 10.76 -5.92 -4.61
CA THR A 109 11.79 -4.98 -4.15
C THR A 109 11.85 -4.97 -2.62
N ILE A 110 10.70 -4.93 -1.96
CA ILE A 110 10.64 -4.96 -0.49
C ILE A 110 11.02 -6.33 0.08
N ASP A 111 10.69 -7.42 -0.63
CA ASP A 111 11.11 -8.80 -0.28
C ASP A 111 12.64 -8.96 -0.31
N ARG A 112 13.33 -8.23 -1.21
CA ARG A 112 14.80 -8.18 -1.26
C ARG A 112 15.43 -7.34 -0.14
N GLY A 113 14.64 -6.81 0.78
CA GLY A 113 15.13 -6.05 1.93
C GLY A 113 15.50 -4.60 1.64
N VAL A 114 15.01 -4.02 0.54
CA VAL A 114 15.15 -2.58 0.31
C VAL A 114 14.32 -1.81 1.33
N ASP A 115 14.88 -0.72 1.87
CA ASP A 115 14.21 0.17 2.81
C ASP A 115 12.82 0.58 2.28
N THR A 116 11.81 0.43 3.13
CA THR A 116 10.42 0.65 2.75
C THR A 116 9.63 1.39 3.82
N SER A 117 8.64 2.17 3.38
CA SER A 117 7.63 2.76 4.26
C SER A 117 6.50 1.78 4.61
N TYR A 118 6.46 0.59 3.99
CA TYR A 118 5.45 -0.43 4.26
C TYR A 118 5.79 -1.20 5.53
N ARG A 119 4.94 -1.09 6.55
CA ARG A 119 5.10 -1.81 7.83
C ARG A 119 4.64 -3.25 7.70
N ARG A 120 3.56 -3.47 6.97
CA ARG A 120 2.91 -4.76 6.74
C ARG A 120 2.40 -4.87 5.33
N VAL A 121 2.31 -6.08 4.82
CA VAL A 121 1.75 -6.40 3.50
C VAL A 121 0.80 -7.57 3.62
N MET A 122 -0.31 -7.53 2.91
CA MET A 122 -1.31 -8.59 2.87
C MET A 122 -1.70 -8.90 1.43
N ALA A 123 -1.87 -10.17 1.11
CA ALA A 123 -2.41 -10.62 -0.16
C ALA A 123 -3.90 -10.96 -0.07
N LEU A 124 -4.67 -10.56 -1.08
CA LEU A 124 -6.11 -10.74 -1.17
C LEU A 124 -6.52 -11.02 -2.63
N THR A 125 -7.77 -11.42 -2.82
CA THR A 125 -8.40 -11.38 -4.15
C THR A 125 -9.12 -10.05 -4.37
N LEU A 126 -9.33 -9.66 -5.64
CA LEU A 126 -10.17 -8.49 -5.97
C LEU A 126 -11.57 -8.62 -5.40
N GLY A 127 -12.14 -9.83 -5.43
CA GLY A 127 -13.48 -10.12 -4.92
C GLY A 127 -13.59 -9.99 -3.41
N ASP A 128 -12.50 -10.18 -2.66
CA ASP A 128 -12.48 -9.95 -1.21
C ASP A 128 -12.46 -8.46 -0.88
N LEU A 129 -11.63 -7.69 -1.60
CA LEU A 129 -11.44 -6.26 -1.36
C LEU A 129 -12.64 -5.43 -1.82
N PHE A 130 -13.19 -5.67 -3.01
CA PHE A 130 -14.20 -4.80 -3.59
C PHE A 130 -15.64 -5.24 -3.31
N GLU A 131 -16.53 -4.25 -3.24
CA GLU A 131 -17.97 -4.42 -3.17
C GLU A 131 -18.61 -4.31 -4.57
N GLY A 132 -19.73 -5.01 -4.74
CA GLY A 132 -20.48 -5.07 -6.00
C GLY A 132 -20.26 -6.37 -6.77
N ASP A 133 -21.01 -6.53 -7.87
CA ASP A 133 -20.97 -7.72 -8.72
C ASP A 133 -19.85 -7.67 -9.78
N ASP A 134 -19.38 -6.46 -10.13
CA ASP A 134 -18.31 -6.24 -11.11
C ASP A 134 -17.08 -5.58 -10.46
N VAL A 135 -15.99 -6.35 -10.39
CA VAL A 135 -14.71 -5.87 -9.85
C VAL A 135 -14.03 -4.82 -10.71
N ASN A 136 -14.39 -4.67 -11.98
CA ASN A 136 -13.86 -3.64 -12.87
C ASN A 136 -14.57 -2.28 -12.67
N SER A 137 -15.72 -2.27 -11.99
CA SER A 137 -16.49 -1.09 -11.65
C SER A 137 -17.09 -1.22 -10.24
N PRO A 138 -16.25 -1.31 -9.20
CA PRO A 138 -16.70 -1.59 -7.84
C PRO A 138 -17.45 -0.40 -7.23
N THR A 139 -18.41 -0.70 -6.35
CA THR A 139 -19.20 0.34 -5.64
C THR A 139 -18.50 0.86 -4.39
N GLY A 140 -17.50 0.13 -3.89
CA GLY A 140 -16.78 0.42 -2.66
C GLY A 140 -15.66 -0.59 -2.39
N ALA A 141 -14.90 -0.35 -1.33
CA ALA A 141 -13.88 -1.27 -0.83
C ALA A 141 -14.20 -1.67 0.61
N ARG A 142 -14.07 -2.97 0.91
CA ARG A 142 -14.35 -3.56 2.22
C ARG A 142 -13.18 -3.32 3.15
N LEU A 143 -13.34 -2.41 4.11
CA LEU A 143 -12.33 -2.18 5.14
C LEU A 143 -12.13 -3.44 6.02
N SER A 144 -13.18 -4.25 6.20
CA SER A 144 -13.10 -5.51 6.96
C SER A 144 -12.14 -6.53 6.34
N ALA A 145 -11.96 -6.50 5.01
CA ALA A 145 -11.05 -7.41 4.32
C ALA A 145 -9.57 -7.16 4.67
N VAL A 146 -9.24 -5.93 5.09
CA VAL A 146 -7.88 -5.49 5.41
C VAL A 146 -7.63 -5.31 6.91
N GLU A 147 -8.63 -5.57 7.76
CA GLU A 147 -8.51 -5.50 9.23
C GLU A 147 -7.30 -6.26 9.81
N PRO A 148 -6.98 -7.50 9.35
CA PRO A 148 -5.81 -8.23 9.85
C PRO A 148 -4.49 -7.47 9.63
N MET A 149 -4.38 -6.74 8.51
CA MET A 149 -3.21 -5.94 8.18
C MET A 149 -3.16 -4.62 8.95
N ILE A 150 -4.28 -4.11 9.47
CA ILE A 150 -4.34 -2.83 10.16
C ILE A 150 -4.00 -2.97 11.65
N SER A 151 -4.37 -4.04 12.35
CA SER A 151 -4.07 -4.30 13.80
C SER A 151 -4.16 -3.08 14.76
N GLY A 152 -5.11 -2.17 14.54
CA GLY A 152 -5.43 -1.08 15.46
C GLY A 152 -4.95 0.32 15.05
N GLU A 153 -4.16 0.43 13.98
CA GLU A 153 -3.83 1.71 13.37
C GLU A 153 -5.06 2.38 12.72
N GLU A 154 -5.20 3.71 12.84
CA GLU A 154 -6.20 4.44 12.04
C GLU A 154 -5.66 4.60 10.61
N ALA A 155 -5.96 3.63 9.76
CA ALA A 155 -5.50 3.60 8.37
C ALA A 155 -6.60 4.04 7.39
N ARG A 156 -6.19 4.68 6.29
CA ARG A 156 -7.09 5.07 5.20
C ARG A 156 -6.61 4.51 3.87
N PHE A 157 -7.54 4.23 2.97
CA PHE A 157 -7.18 3.85 1.60
C PHE A 157 -6.48 5.00 0.87
N SER A 158 -5.57 4.63 -0.03
CA SER A 158 -4.91 5.58 -0.92
C SER A 158 -5.89 6.29 -1.86
N GLU A 159 -5.51 7.47 -2.34
CA GLU A 159 -6.20 8.14 -3.44
C GLU A 159 -6.24 7.27 -4.70
N ALA A 160 -7.33 7.40 -5.47
CA ALA A 160 -7.59 6.62 -6.68
C ALA A 160 -7.44 5.10 -6.47
N LEU A 161 -7.88 4.59 -5.31
CA LEU A 161 -7.73 3.19 -4.90
C LEU A 161 -8.12 2.21 -6.02
N THR A 162 -9.31 2.37 -6.58
CA THR A 162 -9.84 1.48 -7.62
C THR A 162 -8.88 1.34 -8.79
N GLU A 163 -8.50 2.47 -9.40
CA GLU A 163 -7.61 2.48 -10.57
C GLU A 163 -6.25 1.86 -10.25
N ARG A 164 -5.68 2.20 -9.08
CA ARG A 164 -4.37 1.70 -8.65
C ARG A 164 -4.39 0.21 -8.33
N VAL A 165 -5.45 -0.30 -7.71
CA VAL A 165 -5.62 -1.73 -7.41
C VAL A 165 -5.76 -2.52 -8.72
N LEU A 166 -6.59 -2.04 -9.66
CA LEU A 166 -6.75 -2.69 -10.95
C LEU A 166 -5.44 -2.65 -11.79
N ALA A 167 -4.65 -1.58 -11.66
CA ALA A 167 -3.33 -1.53 -12.27
C ALA A 167 -2.36 -2.55 -11.62
N ALA A 168 -2.33 -2.61 -10.30
CA ALA A 168 -1.51 -3.55 -9.55
C ALA A 168 -1.86 -5.02 -9.85
N ALA A 169 -3.15 -5.37 -9.86
CA ALA A 169 -3.63 -6.71 -10.19
C ALA A 169 -3.11 -7.18 -11.56
N ARG A 170 -3.13 -6.29 -12.57
CA ARG A 170 -2.58 -6.60 -13.91
C ARG A 170 -1.09 -6.91 -13.87
N THR A 171 -0.32 -6.29 -12.98
CA THR A 171 1.12 -6.60 -12.84
C THR A 171 1.35 -8.03 -12.34
N PHE A 172 0.52 -8.51 -11.40
CA PHE A 172 0.57 -9.89 -10.91
C PHE A 172 0.01 -10.90 -11.91
N ARG A 173 -1.03 -10.53 -12.67
CA ARG A 173 -1.55 -11.36 -13.76
C ARG A 173 -0.48 -11.60 -14.83
N ARG A 174 0.31 -10.58 -15.15
CA ARG A 174 1.45 -10.68 -16.07
C ARG A 174 2.61 -11.48 -15.47
N ARG A 175 2.86 -11.36 -14.17
CA ARG A 175 3.99 -11.99 -13.47
C ARG A 175 3.51 -12.82 -12.26
N PRO A 176 2.91 -14.00 -12.48
CA PRO A 176 2.43 -14.85 -11.39
C PRO A 176 3.56 -15.28 -10.43
N GLU A 177 4.80 -15.37 -10.91
CA GLU A 177 5.97 -15.68 -10.09
C GLU A 177 6.30 -14.63 -9.02
N ALA A 178 5.75 -13.42 -9.14
CA ALA A 178 5.90 -12.33 -8.18
C ALA A 178 4.80 -12.32 -7.10
N GLN A 179 3.90 -13.31 -7.08
CA GLN A 179 2.94 -13.52 -5.99
C GLN A 179 3.67 -14.21 -4.83
N LEU A 180 4.29 -13.41 -3.97
CA LEU A 180 5.19 -13.90 -2.91
C LEU A 180 4.48 -14.28 -1.60
N LEU A 181 3.23 -13.86 -1.42
CA LEU A 181 2.42 -14.15 -0.23
C LEU A 181 1.24 -15.05 -0.60
N ASP A 182 0.85 -15.91 0.33
CA ASP A 182 -0.40 -16.67 0.23
C ASP A 182 -1.62 -15.76 0.49
N LEU A 183 -2.77 -16.09 -0.12
CA LEU A 183 -4.00 -15.31 0.07
C LEU A 183 -4.42 -15.31 1.56
N GLY A 184 -4.63 -14.12 2.12
CA GLY A 184 -4.95 -13.91 3.53
C GLY A 184 -3.73 -13.84 4.45
N GLU A 185 -2.53 -14.11 3.95
CA GLU A 185 -1.29 -13.95 4.71
C GLU A 185 -0.97 -12.47 4.95
N VAL A 186 -0.50 -12.16 6.16
CA VAL A 186 0.02 -10.84 6.53
C VAL A 186 1.50 -11.00 6.87
N ALA A 187 2.36 -10.39 6.07
CA ALA A 187 3.81 -10.32 6.32
C ALA A 187 4.18 -8.99 6.97
N ASP A 188 5.09 -9.03 7.95
CA ASP A 188 5.53 -7.86 8.74
C ASP A 188 7.06 -7.78 8.90
N ASP A 189 7.80 -8.65 8.22
CA ASP A 189 9.25 -8.84 8.29
C ASP A 189 10.02 -8.10 7.19
N PHE A 190 9.45 -7.02 6.66
CA PHE A 190 10.12 -6.12 5.71
C PHE A 190 11.09 -5.16 6.40
N ASN A 191 12.04 -4.62 5.63
CA ASN A 191 12.99 -3.60 6.09
C ASN A 191 12.31 -2.22 6.23
N PHE A 192 11.42 -2.11 7.20
CA PHE A 192 10.64 -0.91 7.47
C PHE A 192 11.51 0.22 8.05
N SER A 193 11.49 1.38 7.40
CA SER A 193 12.27 2.55 7.83
C SER A 193 11.44 3.84 7.78
N THR A 194 11.57 4.65 8.83
CA THR A 194 10.97 6.00 8.95
C THR A 194 11.99 7.12 8.77
N GLU A 195 13.24 6.79 8.41
CA GLU A 195 14.31 7.76 8.19
C GLU A 195 13.96 8.69 7.00
N ARG A 196 13.47 8.11 5.90
CA ARG A 196 12.99 8.85 4.72
C ARG A 196 11.49 9.04 4.79
N LYS A 197 11.07 10.20 5.30
CA LYS A 197 9.66 10.53 5.50
C LYS A 197 8.96 10.80 4.19
N ARG A 198 7.90 10.05 3.91
CA ARG A 198 7.01 10.27 2.76
C ARG A 198 5.89 11.23 3.15
N ILE A 199 5.96 12.49 2.69
CA ILE A 199 4.98 13.53 2.99
C ILE A 199 3.95 13.59 1.86
N LEU A 200 2.66 13.36 2.16
CA LEU A 200 1.63 13.22 1.11
C LEU A 200 1.12 14.55 0.57
N ASN A 201 1.04 15.58 1.41
CA ASN A 201 0.47 16.87 1.06
C ASN A 201 1.53 17.92 0.71
N GLN A 202 2.77 17.51 0.46
CA GLN A 202 3.82 18.41 0.04
C GLN A 202 3.59 18.81 -1.42
N LYS A 203 3.30 20.10 -1.64
CA LYS A 203 3.26 20.69 -2.97
C LYS A 203 4.65 21.23 -3.29
N PHE A 204 5.23 20.78 -4.39
CA PHE A 204 6.42 21.40 -4.95
C PHE A 204 5.99 22.55 -5.85
N GLU A 205 6.43 23.76 -5.54
CA GLU A 205 6.25 24.93 -6.38
C GLU A 205 7.59 25.19 -7.09
N PRO A 206 7.68 24.96 -8.42
CA PRO A 206 8.90 25.22 -9.16
C PRO A 206 9.25 26.71 -9.09
N SER A 207 10.51 27.02 -8.77
CA SER A 207 11.03 28.38 -8.82
C SER A 207 11.76 28.63 -10.14
N PHE A 208 11.99 29.90 -10.49
CA PHE A 208 12.84 30.25 -11.62
C PHE A 208 14.27 29.69 -11.49
N ASP A 209 14.73 29.46 -10.26
CA ASP A 209 16.05 28.87 -9.97
C ASP A 209 16.11 27.37 -10.29
N ASP A 210 14.97 26.68 -10.34
CA ASP A 210 14.87 25.28 -10.79
C ASP A 210 14.84 25.15 -12.32
N ASN A 211 14.86 26.29 -13.04
CA ASN A 211 14.88 26.29 -14.48
C ASN A 211 16.29 25.91 -14.99
N VAL A 212 16.46 24.65 -15.39
CA VAL A 212 17.66 24.19 -16.07
C VAL A 212 17.80 24.94 -17.40
N LYS A 213 18.72 25.91 -17.44
CA LYS A 213 19.04 26.64 -18.67
C LYS A 213 19.59 25.68 -19.70
N GLN A 214 19.04 25.72 -20.92
CA GLN A 214 19.61 24.97 -22.04
C GLN A 214 21.02 25.48 -22.32
N HIS A 215 21.96 24.55 -22.49
CA HIS A 215 23.30 24.91 -22.96
C HIS A 215 23.20 25.48 -24.38
N SER A 216 23.94 26.56 -24.64
CA SER A 216 24.01 27.27 -25.92
C SER A 216 24.30 26.38 -27.13
N SER A 217 25.05 25.28 -26.93
CA SER A 217 25.36 24.31 -27.99
C SER A 217 24.17 23.48 -28.46
N ILE A 218 23.06 23.46 -27.72
CA ILE A 218 21.87 22.63 -28.00
C ILE A 218 20.62 23.47 -28.27
N ASP A 219 20.77 24.78 -28.44
CA ASP A 219 19.66 25.64 -28.82
C ASP A 219 19.17 25.30 -30.24
N VAL A 220 17.99 24.71 -30.30
CA VAL A 220 17.29 24.34 -31.55
C VAL A 220 16.97 25.58 -32.39
N TYR A 221 16.89 26.75 -31.77
CA TYR A 221 16.58 28.02 -32.43
C TYR A 221 17.82 28.81 -32.84
N GLY A 222 19.03 28.28 -32.60
CA GLY A 222 20.27 28.87 -33.06
C GLY A 222 20.57 30.26 -32.49
N ARG A 223 20.03 30.61 -31.32
CA ARG A 223 20.38 31.88 -30.65
C ARG A 223 21.83 31.79 -30.21
N THR A 224 22.58 32.81 -30.58
CA THR A 224 23.97 32.93 -30.14
C THR A 224 24.00 33.51 -28.72
N GLU A 225 25.04 33.17 -27.93
CA GLU A 225 25.13 33.62 -26.53
C GLU A 225 25.00 35.15 -26.38
N SER A 226 25.45 35.92 -27.38
CA SER A 226 25.34 37.37 -27.45
C SER A 226 23.91 37.90 -27.53
N GLU A 227 23.01 37.21 -28.22
CA GLU A 227 21.63 37.68 -28.39
C GLU A 227 20.82 37.49 -27.10
N SER A 228 21.12 36.43 -26.34
CA SER A 228 20.46 36.16 -25.05
C SER A 228 20.85 37.15 -23.94
N SER A 229 22.09 37.64 -23.94
CA SER A 229 22.54 38.64 -22.96
C SER A 229 21.95 40.02 -23.23
N ASP A 230 21.77 40.37 -24.50
CA ASP A 230 21.26 41.68 -24.89
C ASP A 230 19.75 41.78 -24.61
N GLU A 231 18.97 40.72 -24.89
CA GLU A 231 17.54 40.66 -24.56
C GLU A 231 17.29 40.72 -23.04
N GLN A 232 18.14 40.08 -22.24
CA GLN A 232 18.02 40.08 -20.78
C GLN A 232 18.29 41.48 -20.20
N ALA A 233 19.30 42.19 -20.71
CA ALA A 233 19.63 43.55 -20.28
C ALA A 233 18.56 44.59 -20.68
N GLU A 234 17.90 44.40 -21.83
CA GLU A 234 16.78 45.24 -22.28
C GLU A 234 15.55 45.05 -21.36
N LEU A 235 15.24 43.80 -20.98
CA LEU A 235 14.16 43.46 -20.06
C LEU A 235 14.40 44.04 -18.66
N ASP A 236 15.63 43.94 -18.14
CA ASP A 236 15.97 44.48 -16.82
C ASP A 236 15.81 46.02 -16.79
N LYS A 237 16.21 46.70 -17.87
CA LYS A 237 15.96 48.15 -18.03
C LYS A 237 14.48 48.50 -18.05
N GLN A 238 13.65 47.76 -18.78
CA GLN A 238 12.21 48.02 -18.85
C GLN A 238 11.52 47.78 -17.51
N ILE A 239 11.95 46.78 -16.74
CA ILE A 239 11.45 46.54 -15.38
C ILE A 239 11.84 47.69 -14.46
N GLU A 240 13.06 48.20 -14.56
CA GLU A 240 13.53 49.33 -13.75
C GLU A 240 12.82 50.64 -14.11
N GLU A 241 12.52 50.88 -15.39
CA GLU A 241 11.74 52.04 -15.84
C GLU A 241 10.29 51.99 -15.34
N LEU A 242 9.65 50.82 -15.38
CA LEU A 242 8.30 50.62 -14.87
C LEU A 242 8.21 50.68 -13.34
N ALA A 243 9.28 50.31 -12.62
CA ALA A 243 9.35 50.43 -11.17
C ALA A 243 9.54 51.88 -10.69
N ASN A 244 10.06 52.75 -11.56
CA ASN A 244 10.36 54.16 -11.27
C ASN A 244 9.33 55.16 -11.85
N ALA A 245 8.31 54.67 -12.55
CA ALA A 245 7.17 55.45 -13.08
C ALA A 245 5.97 55.44 -12.12
#